data_AF-A0A927YW63-F1
#
_entry.id   AF-A0A927YW63-F1
#
_cell.length_a   1.000
_cell.length_b   1.000
_cell.length_c   1.000
_cell.angle_alpha   90.00
_cell.angle_beta   90.00
_cell.angle_gamma   90.00
#
_symmetry.space_group_name_H-M   'P 1'
#
loop_
_entity.id
_entity.type
_entity.pdbx_description
1 polymer ?
#
loop_
_entity_poly.entity_id
_entity_poly.type
_entity_poly.pdbx_seq_one_letter_code
_entity_poly.pdbx_strand_id
1 'polypeptide(L)'
;MEIIDKKIDGGKAFDWGKTSSDYAKYRDIYPQDFYDKIVNRKLCIKGQNVLDIGTGTGVIPRNMYRYGAKWIGTDISEKQIE
;
A
#
# COMPACT_ATOMS: atom_id res chain seq x y z
N MET A 1 -15.84 5.07 -3.33
CA MET A 1 -16.01 6.54 -3.44
C MET A 1 -15.54 6.93 -4.82
N GLU A 2 -16.35 7.69 -5.56
CA GLU A 2 -15.91 8.22 -6.85
C GLU A 2 -15.03 9.45 -6.62
N ILE A 3 -13.73 9.31 -6.87
CA ILE A 3 -12.76 10.39 -6.77
C ILE A 3 -12.65 11.03 -8.15
N ILE A 4 -12.76 12.36 -8.21
CA ILE A 4 -12.69 13.14 -9.44
C ILE A 4 -11.73 14.31 -9.23
N ASP A 5 -10.65 14.34 -9.99
CA ASP A 5 -9.77 15.49 -10.11
C ASP A 5 -9.31 15.63 -11.57
N LYS A 6 -9.75 16.73 -12.21
CA LYS A 6 -9.43 17.01 -13.61
C LYS A 6 -7.92 17.02 -13.91
N LYS A 7 -7.07 17.34 -12.94
CA LYS A 7 -5.60 17.33 -13.09
C LYS A 7 -5.00 15.93 -13.02
N ILE A 8 -5.69 14.97 -12.43
CA ILE A 8 -5.20 13.61 -12.18
C ILE A 8 -5.87 12.60 -13.12
N ASP A 9 -7.19 12.67 -13.28
CA ASP A 9 -8.02 11.69 -13.99
C ASP A 9 -8.73 12.23 -15.24
N GLY A 10 -8.44 13.48 -15.62
CA GLY A 10 -9.04 14.11 -16.79
C GLY A 10 -10.55 14.33 -16.68
N GLY A 11 -11.10 14.30 -15.46
CA GLY A 11 -12.54 14.39 -15.18
C GLY A 11 -13.27 13.05 -15.24
N LYS A 12 -12.54 11.93 -15.37
CA LYS A 12 -13.12 10.59 -15.37
C LYS A 12 -12.96 9.96 -13.99
N ALA A 13 -14.08 9.90 -13.27
CA ALA A 13 -14.13 9.28 -11.96
C ALA A 13 -13.59 7.84 -11.95
N PHE A 14 -12.91 7.47 -10.87
CA PHE A 14 -12.58 6.08 -10.56
C PHE A 14 -12.95 5.76 -9.10
N ASP A 15 -13.23 4.48 -8.83
CA ASP A 15 -13.50 3.96 -7.50
C ASP A 15 -12.57 2.78 -7.21
N TRP A 16 -11.53 3.02 -6.42
CA TRP A 16 -10.56 2.01 -6.00
C TRP A 16 -11.19 0.85 -5.22
N GLY A 17 -12.33 1.08 -4.59
CA GLY A 17 -13.03 0.09 -3.79
C GLY A 17 -13.76 -0.97 -4.61
N LYS A 18 -13.97 -0.77 -5.92
CA LYS A 18 -14.64 -1.77 -6.77
C LYS A 18 -13.78 -3.02 -7.03
N THR A 19 -12.47 -2.92 -6.85
CA THR A 19 -11.50 -4.00 -7.16
C THR A 19 -10.64 -4.34 -5.94
N SER A 20 -10.99 -3.85 -4.74
CA SER A 20 -10.17 -4.05 -3.54
C SER A 20 -10.04 -5.53 -3.17
N SER A 21 -11.09 -6.33 -3.30
CA SER A 21 -11.05 -7.78 -3.04
C SER A 21 -10.07 -8.50 -3.95
N ASP A 22 -10.05 -8.17 -5.24
CA ASP A 22 -9.10 -8.75 -6.19
C ASP A 22 -7.67 -8.26 -5.92
N TYR A 23 -7.50 -6.98 -5.58
CA TYR A 23 -6.19 -6.46 -5.18
C TYR A 23 -5.64 -7.18 -3.94
N ALA A 24 -6.46 -7.38 -2.90
CA ALA A 24 -6.04 -8.06 -1.69
C ALA A 24 -5.52 -9.48 -1.96
N LYS A 25 -6.09 -10.15 -2.97
CA LYS A 25 -5.81 -11.54 -3.32
C LYS A 25 -4.69 -11.71 -4.33
N TYR A 26 -4.57 -10.81 -5.30
CA TYR A 26 -3.70 -11.01 -6.47
C TYR A 26 -2.56 -9.98 -6.60
N ARG A 27 -2.55 -8.90 -5.78
CA ARG A 27 -1.59 -7.79 -5.94
C ARG A 27 -0.29 -7.95 -5.15
N ASP A 28 -0.08 -9.09 -4.49
CA ASP A 28 1.20 -9.44 -3.88
C ASP A 28 2.21 -9.87 -4.98
N ILE A 29 2.66 -8.91 -5.79
CA ILE A 29 3.40 -9.13 -7.04
C ILE A 29 4.90 -8.83 -6.94
N TYR A 30 5.37 -8.20 -5.85
CA TYR A 30 6.77 -7.79 -5.76
C TYR A 30 7.67 -8.97 -5.38
N PRO A 31 8.81 -9.17 -6.07
CA PRO A 31 9.75 -10.24 -5.74
C PRO A 31 10.50 -9.95 -4.44
N GLN A 32 11.06 -10.99 -3.82
CA GLN A 32 11.84 -10.86 -2.58
C GLN A 32 12.97 -9.81 -2.68
N ASP A 33 13.66 -9.76 -3.82
CA ASP A 33 14.73 -8.79 -4.11
C ASP A 33 14.32 -7.33 -3.92
N PHE A 34 13.03 -7.01 -4.12
CA PHE A 34 12.52 -5.66 -3.89
C PHE A 34 12.59 -5.30 -2.39
N TYR A 35 12.11 -6.19 -1.52
CA TYR A 35 12.12 -5.99 -0.07
C TYR A 35 13.55 -6.01 0.48
N ASP A 36 14.41 -6.89 -0.05
CA ASP A 36 15.81 -6.98 0.37
C ASP A 36 16.57 -5.68 0.07
N LYS A 37 16.30 -5.03 -1.08
CA LYS A 37 16.88 -3.71 -1.39
C LYS A 37 16.47 -2.64 -0.38
N ILE A 38 15.26 -2.67 0.15
CA ILE A 38 14.81 -1.72 1.18
C ILE A 38 15.52 -1.99 2.51
N VAL A 39 15.55 -3.26 2.94
CA VAL A 39 16.17 -3.67 4.20
C VAL A 39 17.69 -3.46 4.20
N ASN A 40 18.36 -3.70 3.06
CA ASN A 40 19.79 -3.45 2.90
C ASN A 40 20.16 -1.98 3.05
N ARG A 41 19.23 -1.06 2.76
CA ARG A 41 19.36 0.38 3.03
C ARG A 41 19.02 0.77 4.47
N LYS A 42 18.74 -0.21 5.34
CA LYS A 42 18.32 -0.02 6.74
C LYS A 42 17.01 0.77 6.88
N LEU A 43 16.12 0.62 5.90
CA LEU A 43 14.79 1.23 5.89
C LEU A 43 13.73 0.21 6.25
N CYS A 44 12.67 0.66 6.91
CA CYS A 44 11.51 -0.14 7.29
C CYS A 44 11.85 -1.36 8.16
N ILE A 45 12.81 -1.20 9.07
CA ILE A 45 13.29 -2.25 9.98
C ILE A 45 12.97 -1.93 11.45
N LYS A 46 13.25 -2.90 12.34
CA LYS A 46 13.01 -2.82 13.78
C LYS A 46 13.39 -1.47 14.40
N GLY A 47 12.45 -0.93 15.17
CA GLY A 47 12.62 0.34 15.89
C GLY A 47 12.22 1.58 15.10
N GLN A 48 11.87 1.45 13.81
CA GLN A 48 11.40 2.56 12.99
C GLN A 48 9.87 2.63 12.97
N ASN A 49 9.34 3.85 12.91
CA ASN A 49 7.94 4.11 12.59
C ASN A 49 7.84 4.42 11.10
N VAL A 50 6.95 3.75 10.38
CA VAL A 50 6.79 3.89 8.92
C VAL A 50 5.36 4.22 8.59
N LEU A 51 5.16 5.27 7.78
CA LEU A 51 3.89 5.65 7.20
C LEU A 51 3.85 5.25 5.73
N ASP A 52 2.88 4.42 5.36
CA ASP A 52 2.61 4.01 3.99
C ASP A 52 1.34 4.74 3.49
N ILE A 53 1.52 5.69 2.57
CA ILE A 53 0.45 6.57 2.07
C ILE A 53 -0.09 6.00 0.75
N GLY A 54 -1.40 5.77 0.68
CA GLY A 54 -1.99 5.03 -0.43
C GLY A 54 -1.66 3.54 -0.33
N THR A 55 -1.73 3.01 0.89
CA THR A 55 -1.31 1.64 1.22
C THR A 55 -2.13 0.56 0.47
N GLY A 56 -3.30 0.93 -0.06
CA GLY A 56 -4.23 -0.01 -0.65
C GLY A 56 -4.55 -1.12 0.35
N THR A 57 -4.52 -2.37 -0.11
CA THR A 57 -4.72 -3.56 0.75
C THR A 57 -3.50 -3.95 1.57
N GLY A 58 -2.53 -3.05 1.75
CA GLY A 58 -1.36 -3.23 2.62
C GLY A 58 -0.25 -4.12 2.05
N VAL A 59 -0.08 -4.19 0.72
CA VAL A 59 0.91 -5.09 0.09
C VAL A 59 2.32 -4.91 0.67
N ILE A 60 2.80 -3.67 0.80
CA ILE A 60 4.12 -3.40 1.36
C ILE A 60 4.20 -3.71 2.87
N PRO A 61 3.34 -3.13 3.73
CA PRO A 61 3.41 -3.40 5.17
C PRO A 61 3.22 -4.87 5.53
N ARG A 62 2.31 -5.61 4.87
CA ARG A 62 2.12 -7.06 5.13
C ARG A 62 3.38 -7.87 4.87
N ASN A 63 4.07 -7.59 3.77
CA ASN A 63 5.29 -8.32 3.38
C ASN A 63 6.52 -7.88 4.20
N MET A 64 6.54 -6.62 4.67
CA MET A 64 7.66 -6.08 5.42
C MET A 64 7.51 -6.13 6.95
N TYR A 65 6.32 -6.45 7.47
CA TYR A 65 6.04 -6.49 8.91
C TYR A 65 7.06 -7.33 9.69
N ARG A 66 7.51 -8.45 9.10
CA ARG A 66 8.49 -9.36 9.69
C ARG A 66 9.85 -8.72 10.01
N TYR A 67 10.19 -7.58 9.39
CA TYR A 67 11.44 -6.87 9.66
C TYR A 67 11.36 -5.95 10.91
N GLY A 68 10.19 -5.85 11.55
CA GLY A 68 10.01 -5.31 12.89
C GLY A 68 9.73 -3.82 13.00
N ALA A 69 9.54 -3.12 11.87
CA ALA A 69 9.07 -1.73 11.91
C ALA A 69 7.61 -1.64 12.40
N LYS A 70 7.27 -0.50 13.02
CA LYS A 70 5.90 -0.16 13.38
C LYS A 70 5.26 0.59 12.21
N TRP A 71 4.26 -0.04 11.59
CA TRP A 71 3.62 0.49 10.39
C TRP A 71 2.31 1.21 10.71
N ILE A 72 2.05 2.27 9.95
CA ILE A 72 0.76 2.94 9.81
C ILE A 72 0.48 2.98 8.31
N GLY A 73 -0.58 2.31 7.86
CA GLY A 73 -1.06 2.40 6.50
C GLY A 73 -2.24 3.37 6.43
N THR A 74 -2.26 4.23 5.42
CA THR A 74 -3.41 5.09 5.15
C THR A 74 -3.85 4.94 3.71
N ASP A 75 -5.16 4.91 3.50
CA ASP A 75 -5.76 4.97 2.18
C ASP A 75 -7.01 5.85 2.23
N ILE A 76 -7.32 6.49 1.11
CA ILE A 76 -8.52 7.32 0.98
C ILE A 76 -9.79 6.47 0.82
N SER A 77 -9.66 5.23 0.36
CA SER A 77 -10.76 4.29 0.18
C SER A 77 -10.87 3.36 1.38
N GLU A 78 -11.94 3.49 2.16
CA GLU A 78 -12.29 2.59 3.27
C GLU A 78 -12.18 1.10 2.89
N LYS A 79 -12.70 0.73 1.71
CA LYS A 79 -12.64 -0.65 1.18
C LYS A 79 -11.24 -1.20 0.89
N GLN A 80 -10.19 -0.37 0.97
CA GLN A 80 -8.81 -0.82 0.87
C GLN A 80 -8.28 -1.25 2.24
N ILE A 81 -8.88 -0.76 3.33
CA ILE A 81 -8.47 -1.01 4.71
C ILE A 81 -9.35 -2.06 5.39
N GLU A 82 -10.67 -2.05 5.13
CA GLU A 82 -11.64 -3.02 5.66
C GLU A 82 -11.60 -4.38 4.95
#